data_AF-A0A4U5X7W6-F1
#
_entry.id   AF-A0A4U5X7W6-F1
#
_cell.length_a   1.000
_cell.length_b   1.000
_cell.length_c   1.000
_cell.angle_alpha   90.00
_cell.angle_beta   90.00
_cell.angle_gamma   90.00
#
_symmetry.space_group_name_H-M   'P 1'
#
loop_
_entity.id
_entity.type
_entity.pdbx_description
1 polymer ?
#
loop_
_entity_poly.entity_id
_entity_poly.type
_entity_poly.pdbx_seq_one_letter_code
_entity_poly.pdbx_strand_id
1 'polypeptide(L)'
;MTAREPVVPEAEWGKFLRDSEEAIRRSAPREPSARERASGAGVDDTVGEVWCPEEPAAGPAWRQLDPAARVRRAARFLGLLTVLLVLLTLFRHAQPAVPSP
;
A
#
# COMPACT_ATOMS: atom_id res chain seq x y z
N MET A 1 11.95 24.61 23.85
CA MET A 1 13.07 23.65 23.78
C MET A 1 13.74 23.82 22.43
N THR A 2 14.89 24.48 22.37
CA THR A 2 15.69 24.55 21.13
C THR A 2 16.43 23.23 20.98
N ALA A 3 15.91 22.33 20.12
CA ALA A 3 16.63 21.11 19.78
C ALA A 3 17.97 21.51 19.15
N ARG A 4 19.07 21.11 19.79
CA ARG A 4 20.41 21.36 19.29
C ARG A 4 20.58 20.49 18.04
N GLU A 5 20.84 21.12 16.89
CA GLU A 5 21.10 20.39 15.65
C GLU A 5 22.29 19.45 15.87
N PRO A 6 22.13 18.13 15.61
CA PRO A 6 23.24 17.21 15.78
C PRO A 6 24.30 17.55 14.75
N VAL A 7 25.50 17.89 15.21
CA VAL A 7 26.65 18.10 14.33
C VAL A 7 27.12 16.73 13.86
N VAL A 8 26.73 16.36 12.64
CA VAL A 8 27.15 15.11 12.01
C VAL A 8 28.51 15.32 11.32
N PRO A 9 29.56 14.54 11.66
CA PRO A 9 30.87 14.69 11.04
C PRO A 9 30.85 14.37 9.54
N GLU A 10 31.64 15.10 8.74
CA GLU A 10 31.78 14.88 7.29
C GLU A 10 32.22 13.44 6.93
N ALA A 11 32.96 12.80 7.82
CA ALA A 11 33.38 11.41 7.66
C ALA A 11 32.20 10.43 7.55
N GLU A 12 31.07 10.73 8.22
CA GLU A 12 29.83 9.95 8.16
C GLU A 12 29.17 10.10 6.78
N TRP A 13 29.10 11.31 6.23
CA TRP A 13 28.61 11.55 4.86
C TRP A 13 29.49 10.86 3.82
N GLY A 14 30.81 10.92 4.00
CA GLY A 14 31.75 10.23 3.12
C GLY A 14 31.57 8.71 3.13
N LYS A 15 31.02 8.12 4.18
CA LYS A 15 30.73 6.69 4.24
C LYS A 15 29.64 6.29 3.25
N PHE A 16 28.56 7.08 3.13
CA PHE A 16 27.49 6.84 2.16
C PHE A 16 27.97 6.88 0.71
N LEU A 17 28.96 7.73 0.40
CA LEU A 17 29.55 7.81 -0.93
C LEU A 17 30.47 6.62 -1.26
N ARG A 18 31.05 5.98 -0.24
CA ARG A 18 31.99 4.86 -0.40
C ARG A 18 31.31 3.49 -0.33
N ASP A 19 30.30 3.35 0.52
CA ASP A 19 29.63 2.08 0.76
C ASP A 19 28.63 1.76 -0.36
N SER A 20 28.57 0.49 -0.76
CA SER A 20 27.54 0.03 -1.71
C SER A 20 26.17 -0.05 -1.03
N GLU A 21 25.10 -0.06 -1.83
CA GLU A 21 23.73 -0.22 -1.33
C GLU A 21 23.58 -1.48 -0.45
N GLU A 22 24.26 -2.56 -0.81
CA GLU A 22 24.24 -3.80 -0.04
C GLU A 22 24.97 -3.66 1.31
N ALA A 23 26.10 -2.95 1.34
CA ALA A 23 26.84 -2.67 2.57
C ALA A 23 26.03 -1.77 3.52
N ILE A 24 25.35 -0.76 2.98
CA ILE A 24 24.44 0.11 3.74
C ILE A 24 23.26 -0.71 4.28
N ARG A 25 22.60 -1.52 3.44
CA ARG A 25 21.45 -2.32 3.87
C ARG A 25 21.79 -3.31 4.99
N ARG A 26 23.02 -3.83 5.00
CA ARG A 26 23.50 -4.76 6.04
C ARG A 26 23.85 -4.07 7.34
N SER A 27 24.40 -2.84 7.28
CA SER A 27 24.96 -2.14 8.44
C SER A 27 24.06 -1.05 9.02
N ALA A 28 23.11 -0.54 8.25
CA ALA A 28 22.19 0.50 8.70
C ALA A 28 21.32 -0.01 9.83
N PRO A 29 21.13 0.78 10.92
CA PRO A 29 20.13 0.48 11.93
C PRO A 29 18.76 0.31 11.29
N ARG A 30 18.08 -0.79 11.60
CA ARG A 30 16.67 -0.96 11.22
C ARG A 30 15.81 -0.28 12.28
N GLU A 31 15.25 0.86 11.91
CA GLU A 31 14.19 1.45 12.72
C GLU A 31 12.94 0.57 12.66
N PRO A 32 12.21 0.41 13.78
CA PRO A 32 10.94 -0.29 13.79
C PRO A 32 9.95 0.37 12.83
N SER A 33 9.22 -0.44 12.08
CA SER A 33 8.14 0.05 11.23
C SER A 33 7.11 0.85 12.03
N ALA A 34 6.37 1.74 11.37
CA ALA A 34 5.30 2.51 12.03
C ALA A 34 4.29 1.59 12.76
N ARG A 35 4.07 0.38 12.23
CA ARG A 35 3.20 -0.63 12.85
C ARG A 35 3.80 -1.19 14.14
N GLU A 36 5.10 -1.51 14.14
CA GLU A 36 5.81 -2.01 15.31
C GLU A 36 5.92 -0.94 16.41
N ARG A 37 6.12 0.32 16.03
CA ARG A 37 6.06 1.46 16.97
C ARG A 37 4.66 1.62 17.57
N ALA A 38 3.61 1.53 16.76
CA ALA A 38 2.23 1.63 17.25
C ALA A 38 1.86 0.50 18.23
N SER A 39 2.44 -0.69 18.08
CA SER A 39 2.23 -1.79 19.04
C SER A 39 3.04 -1.67 20.34
N GLY A 40 4.12 -0.87 20.34
CA GLY A 40 5.02 -0.71 21.48
C GLY A 40 4.88 0.63 22.22
N ALA A 41 4.19 1.61 21.63
CA ALA A 41 3.95 2.90 22.26
C ALA A 41 2.94 2.73 23.39
N GLY A 42 3.42 2.83 24.64
CA GLY A 42 2.55 3.12 25.77
C GLY A 42 1.87 4.47 25.54
N VAL A 43 0.65 4.65 26.04
CA VAL A 43 -0.14 5.90 25.92
C VAL A 43 0.67 7.14 26.36
N ASP A 44 1.66 6.95 27.24
CA ASP A 44 2.53 7.98 27.81
C ASP A 44 3.72 8.42 26.92
N ASP A 45 4.07 7.66 25.87
CA ASP A 45 5.20 7.97 24.95
C ASP A 45 4.73 8.70 23.68
N THR A 46 3.55 9.29 23.72
CA THR A 46 2.96 10.02 22.59
C THR A 46 3.44 11.47 22.63
N VAL A 47 4.38 11.80 21.74
CA VAL A 47 4.84 13.19 21.57
C VAL A 47 3.76 13.95 20.78
N GLY A 48 2.74 14.45 21.49
CA GLY A 48 1.60 15.21 20.95
C GLY A 48 0.25 14.52 21.20
N GLU A 49 -0.84 15.21 20.83
CA GLU A 49 -2.19 14.65 20.93
C GLU A 49 -2.29 13.33 20.14
N VAL A 50 -2.79 12.28 20.81
CA VAL A 50 -3.04 10.97 20.20
C VAL A 50 -3.96 11.18 19.02
N TRP A 51 -3.48 10.84 17.82
CA TRP A 51 -4.31 10.88 16.62
C TRP A 51 -5.53 9.97 16.81
N CYS A 52 -6.68 10.56 17.12
CA CYS A 52 -7.97 9.88 17.22
C CYS A 52 -8.63 9.86 15.84
N PRO A 53 -8.81 8.69 15.21
CA PRO A 53 -9.53 8.55 13.96
C PRO A 53 -11.05 8.55 14.22
N GLU A 54 -11.58 9.59 14.87
CA GLU A 54 -13.03 9.68 15.18
C GLU A 54 -13.84 10.33 14.07
N GLU A 55 -13.21 10.73 12.96
CA GLU A 55 -13.89 11.08 11.72
C GLU A 55 -13.67 9.96 10.69
N PRO A 56 -14.72 9.50 9.97
CA PRO A 56 -14.54 8.61 8.84
C PRO A 56 -13.80 9.39 7.76
N ALA A 57 -12.46 9.30 7.79
CA ALA A 57 -11.59 10.09 6.93
C ALA A 57 -12.05 9.92 5.48
N ALA A 58 -12.50 11.02 4.87
CA ALA A 58 -12.62 11.10 3.42
C ALA A 58 -11.31 10.54 2.84
N GLY A 59 -11.41 9.44 2.09
CA GLY A 59 -10.27 8.58 1.80
C GLY A 59 -9.05 9.40 1.34
N PRO A 60 -7.83 9.12 1.85
CA PRO A 60 -6.68 10.01 1.69
C PRO A 60 -6.48 10.44 0.24
N ALA A 61 -6.25 11.73 0.00
CA ALA A 61 -6.11 12.31 -1.34
C ALA A 61 -5.03 11.59 -2.19
N TRP A 62 -3.97 11.08 -1.57
CA TRP A 62 -2.94 10.28 -2.26
C TRP A 62 -3.46 8.94 -2.78
N ARG A 63 -4.50 8.36 -2.18
CA ARG A 63 -5.14 7.12 -2.66
C ARG A 63 -5.91 7.37 -3.97
N GLN A 64 -6.25 8.62 -4.26
CA GLN A 64 -6.84 9.07 -5.52
C GLN A 64 -5.78 9.20 -6.63
N LEU A 65 -4.49 9.29 -6.28
CA LEU A 65 -3.36 9.30 -7.22
C LEU A 65 -3.01 7.91 -7.80
N ASP A 66 -3.70 6.85 -7.38
CA ASP A 66 -3.61 5.54 -8.03
C ASP A 66 -4.88 5.20 -8.87
N PRO A 67 -5.30 6.08 -9.82
CA PRO A 67 -6.42 5.76 -10.71
C PRO A 67 -6.02 4.62 -11.65
N ALA A 68 -4.74 4.52 -12.02
CA ALA A 68 -4.23 3.50 -12.93
C ALA A 68 -4.43 2.08 -12.37
N ALA A 69 -4.18 1.83 -11.08
CA ALA A 69 -4.46 0.51 -10.51
C ALA A 69 -5.96 0.18 -10.43
N ARG A 70 -6.82 1.19 -10.18
CA ARG A 70 -8.27 0.99 -10.21
C ARG A 70 -8.78 0.68 -11.60
N VAL A 71 -8.28 1.37 -12.62
CA VAL A 71 -8.58 1.10 -14.04
C VAL A 71 -8.18 -0.33 -14.40
N ARG A 72 -6.99 -0.78 -14.01
CA ARG A 72 -6.56 -2.18 -14.24
C ARG A 72 -7.47 -3.21 -13.57
N ARG A 73 -7.95 -2.93 -12.35
CA ARG A 73 -8.89 -3.83 -11.66
C ARG A 73 -10.26 -3.83 -12.34
N ALA A 74 -10.81 -2.66 -12.65
CA ALA A 74 -12.10 -2.52 -13.32
C ALA A 74 -12.10 -3.19 -14.70
N ALA A 75 -11.04 -2.99 -15.50
CA ALA A 75 -10.89 -3.63 -16.81
C ALA A 75 -10.89 -5.17 -16.72
N ARG A 76 -10.25 -5.75 -15.69
CA ARG A 76 -10.29 -7.21 -15.48
C ARG A 76 -11.68 -7.71 -15.13
N PHE A 77 -12.41 -7.01 -14.28
CA PHE A 77 -13.79 -7.38 -13.94
C PHE A 77 -14.73 -7.27 -15.13
N LEU A 78 -14.64 -6.18 -15.91
CA LEU A 78 -15.40 -6.05 -17.15
C LEU A 78 -15.03 -7.17 -18.15
N GLY A 79 -13.75 -7.50 -18.29
CA GLY A 79 -13.32 -8.60 -19.13
C GLY A 79 -13.91 -9.95 -18.71
N LEU A 80 -13.82 -10.29 -17.42
CA LEU A 80 -14.40 -11.52 -16.88
C LEU A 80 -15.93 -11.56 -17.04
N LEU A 81 -16.60 -10.44 -16.80
CA LEU A 81 -18.05 -10.32 -16.98
C LEU A 81 -18.44 -10.52 -18.45
N THR A 82 -17.71 -9.91 -19.39
CA THR A 82 -17.96 -10.07 -20.83
C THR A 82 -17.76 -11.52 -21.26
N VAL A 83 -16.68 -12.18 -20.81
CA VAL A 83 -16.43 -13.60 -21.11
C VAL A 83 -17.56 -14.48 -20.55
N LEU A 84 -18.01 -14.23 -19.31
CA LEU A 84 -19.11 -14.96 -18.71
C LEU A 84 -20.41 -14.78 -19.48
N LEU A 85 -20.74 -13.55 -19.89
CA LEU A 85 -21.94 -13.25 -20.69
C LEU A 85 -21.89 -13.93 -22.05
N VAL A 86 -20.74 -13.91 -22.73
CA VAL A 86 -20.55 -14.64 -24.00
C VAL A 86 -20.74 -16.14 -23.78
N LEU A 87 -20.14 -16.71 -22.73
CA LEU A 87 -20.29 -18.13 -22.41
C LEU A 87 -21.75 -18.50 -22.12
N LEU A 88 -22.46 -17.70 -21.32
CA LEU A 88 -23.88 -17.90 -21.03
C LEU A 88 -24.75 -17.79 -22.29
N THR A 89 -24.41 -16.86 -23.19
CA THR A 89 -25.12 -16.67 -24.47
C THR A 89 -24.90 -17.86 -25.40
N LEU A 90 -23.66 -18.31 -25.54
CA LEU A 90 -23.32 -19.52 -26.30
C LEU A 90 -23.98 -20.75 -25.70
N PHE A 91 -23.96 -20.88 -24.38
CA PHE A 91 -24.60 -21.98 -23.67
C PHE A 91 -26.11 -21.99 -23.93
N ARG A 92 -26.78 -20.85 -23.83
CA ARG A 92 -28.20 -20.71 -24.16
C ARG A 92 -28.50 -21.12 -25.61
N HIS A 93 -27.66 -20.72 -26.56
CA HIS A 93 -27.81 -21.14 -27.97
C HIS A 93 -27.52 -22.63 -28.19
N ALA A 94 -26.62 -23.21 -27.39
CA ALA A 94 -26.22 -24.60 -27.46
C ALA A 94 -27.17 -25.56 -26.72
N GLN A 95 -28.26 -25.06 -26.11
CA GLN A 95 -29.37 -25.88 -25.62
C GLN A 95 -30.47 -25.94 -26.71
N PRO A 96 -30.37 -26.81 -27.74
CA PRO A 96 -31.51 -27.08 -28.60
C PRO A 96 -32.63 -27.70 -27.77
N ALA A 97 -33.88 -27.35 -28.09
CA ALA A 97 -35.07 -27.72 -27.33
C ALA A 97 -35.07 -29.20 -26.95
N VAL A 98 -35.16 -29.47 -25.64
CA VAL A 98 -35.43 -30.81 -25.11
C VAL A 98 -36.81 -31.20 -25.65
N PRO A 99 -36.94 -32.22 -26.52
CA PRO A 99 -38.25 -32.66 -26.98
C PRO A 99 -39.02 -33.16 -25.76
N SER A 100 -40.17 -32.53 -25.49
CA SER A 100 -41.09 -33.00 -24.45
C SER A 100 -41.67 -34.36 -24.88
N PRO A 101 -41.87 -35.31 -23.94
CA PRO A 101 -42.41 -36.64 -24.23
C PRO A 101 -43.88 -36.61 -24.65
#